data_AF-A0A846KR17-F1
#
_entry.id   AF-A0A846KR17-F1
#
_cell.length_a   1.000
_cell.length_b   1.000
_cell.length_c   1.000
_cell.angle_alpha   90.00
_cell.angle_beta   90.00
_cell.angle_gamma   90.00
#
_symmetry.space_group_name_H-M   'P 1'
#
loop_
_entity.id
_entity.type
_entity.pdbx_description
1 polymer ?
#
loop_
_entity_poly.entity_id
_entity_poly.type
_entity_poly.pdbx_seq_one_letter_code
_entity_poly.pdbx_strand_id
1 'polypeptide(L)'
;MGIKNIFSALPIAGVIYSFIGYNPAIQLAGEVKNPKKALPFAIFGSLFICIILYTIIQIVFIGAIDANFIKNGWANLSFAGDTGPFAGMIKAFGIFWFVKILYIDAAISPYGTALVQATATTRLTYAMAQNNYLPTFFMKLNKHHTPIKAMLFNILIGIIFILPFPSWQKMVGFLVSCLVFGYVVAPLSLMAMRTIHFHKNQKEIFSIRIEFMCLISFYICNLLIYWTGWSIIKKVTLTFAIGYLVLFLLYLIPSTKKKIKLDLDKGWWVIIYIIGISILSYLSSFGEGIDKIKFGFDFIAIAIFSIFIFYLAKIIIAKRTKSIEKKLSKDKNIK
;
A
#
# COMPACT_ATOMS: atom_id res chain seq x y z
N MET A 1 -8.35 -27.07 -6.95
CA MET A 1 -8.00 -25.67 -6.59
C MET A 1 -9.08 -25.16 -5.63
N GLY A 2 -8.74 -24.86 -4.38
CA GLY A 2 -9.71 -24.37 -3.40
C GLY A 2 -9.89 -22.86 -3.46
N ILE A 3 -11.09 -22.36 -3.16
CA ILE A 3 -11.44 -20.92 -3.18
C ILE A 3 -10.48 -20.08 -2.30
N LYS A 4 -9.95 -20.68 -1.23
CA LYS A 4 -8.91 -20.12 -0.35
C LYS A 4 -7.64 -19.69 -1.10
N ASN A 5 -7.21 -20.46 -2.10
CA ASN A 5 -6.00 -20.15 -2.87
C ASN A 5 -6.21 -18.96 -3.82
N ILE A 6 -7.46 -18.68 -4.22
CA ILE A 6 -7.79 -17.50 -5.03
C ILE A 6 -7.53 -16.25 -4.18
N PHE A 7 -8.02 -16.24 -2.94
CA PHE A 7 -7.83 -15.11 -2.02
C PHE A 7 -6.37 -14.87 -1.64
N SER A 8 -5.58 -15.93 -1.40
CA SER A 8 -4.15 -15.77 -1.10
C SER A 8 -3.33 -15.33 -2.32
N ALA A 9 -3.74 -15.73 -3.54
CA ALA A 9 -3.07 -15.31 -4.76
C ALA A 9 -3.21 -13.80 -5.03
N LEU A 10 -4.30 -13.16 -4.59
CA LEU A 10 -4.52 -11.72 -4.79
C LEU A 10 -3.31 -10.87 -4.32
N PRO A 11 -2.85 -10.98 -3.05
CA PRO A 11 -1.65 -10.28 -2.62
C PRO A 11 -0.34 -10.98 -2.99
N ILE A 12 -0.25 -12.31 -2.89
CA ILE A 12 1.04 -13.03 -2.98
C ILE A 12 1.52 -13.16 -4.43
N ALA A 13 0.61 -13.35 -5.39
CA ALA A 13 0.96 -13.49 -6.80
C ALA A 13 1.12 -12.14 -7.51
N GLY A 14 1.04 -11.02 -6.79
CA GLY A 14 1.21 -9.68 -7.35
C GLY A 14 -0.01 -9.15 -8.12
N VAL A 15 -1.18 -9.78 -8.03
CA VAL A 15 -2.40 -9.27 -8.69
C VAL A 15 -2.71 -7.86 -8.21
N ILE A 16 -2.73 -7.66 -6.89
CA ILE A 16 -2.97 -6.32 -6.31
C ILE A 16 -1.85 -5.36 -6.71
N TYR A 17 -0.60 -5.81 -6.77
CA TYR A 17 0.54 -4.99 -7.18
C TYR A 17 0.30 -4.34 -8.54
N SER A 18 -0.22 -5.11 -9.51
CA SER A 18 -0.52 -4.65 -10.86
C SER A 18 -1.60 -3.55 -10.92
N PHE A 19 -2.42 -3.39 -9.88
CA PHE A 19 -3.46 -2.34 -9.81
C PHE A 19 -3.04 -1.09 -9.03
N ILE A 20 -1.81 -1.00 -8.53
CA ILE A 20 -1.34 0.13 -7.70
C ILE A 20 -0.83 1.32 -8.54
N GLY A 21 -0.83 1.21 -9.87
CA GLY A 21 -0.29 2.23 -10.79
C GLY A 21 -0.88 3.64 -10.64
N TYR A 22 -2.06 3.80 -10.02
CA TYR A 22 -2.67 5.11 -9.77
C TYR A 22 -2.01 5.91 -8.64
N ASN A 23 -1.29 5.24 -7.73
CA ASN A 23 -0.78 5.82 -6.48
C ASN A 23 0.17 7.04 -6.69
N PRO A 24 1.13 7.03 -7.64
CA PRO A 24 2.00 8.18 -7.88
C PRO A 24 1.23 9.45 -8.28
N ALA A 25 0.12 9.32 -9.00
CA ALA A 25 -0.71 10.46 -9.40
C ALA A 25 -1.29 11.19 -8.17
N ILE A 26 -1.64 10.45 -7.12
CA ILE A 26 -2.12 11.00 -5.85
C ILE A 26 -0.96 11.65 -5.08
N GLN A 27 0.20 11.01 -5.02
CA GLN A 27 1.37 11.53 -4.31
C GLN A 27 1.89 12.84 -4.92
N LEU A 28 1.74 12.99 -6.24
CA LEU A 28 2.13 14.19 -7.00
C LEU A 28 0.95 15.16 -7.22
N ALA A 29 -0.19 14.97 -6.55
CA ALA A 29 -1.38 15.80 -6.71
C ALA A 29 -1.12 17.30 -6.53
N GLY A 30 -0.13 17.67 -5.70
CA GLY A 30 0.25 19.07 -5.46
C GLY A 30 0.93 19.76 -6.66
N GLU A 31 1.45 19.00 -7.63
CA GLU A 31 2.09 19.52 -8.84
C GLU A 31 1.15 19.46 -10.07
N VAL A 32 -0.05 18.92 -9.90
CA VAL A 32 -1.03 18.78 -10.97
C VAL A 32 -1.75 20.11 -11.21
N LYS A 33 -1.78 20.58 -12.47
CA LYS A 33 -2.43 21.84 -12.87
C LYS A 33 -3.92 21.93 -12.49
N ASN A 34 -4.67 20.83 -12.67
CA ASN A 34 -6.08 20.76 -12.30
C ASN A 34 -6.42 19.43 -11.58
N PRO A 35 -6.12 19.32 -10.28
CA PRO A 35 -6.23 18.06 -9.55
C PRO A 35 -7.69 17.58 -9.45
N LYS A 36 -8.67 18.50 -9.41
CA LYS A 36 -10.10 18.15 -9.30
C LYS A 36 -10.62 17.32 -10.48
N LYS A 37 -10.09 17.53 -11.68
CA LYS A 37 -10.46 16.77 -12.89
C LYS A 37 -9.47 15.67 -13.22
N ALA A 38 -8.17 15.94 -13.05
CA ALA A 38 -7.12 15.00 -13.43
C ALA A 38 -7.03 13.79 -12.49
N LEU A 39 -7.21 13.96 -11.17
CA LEU A 39 -7.09 12.84 -10.23
C LEU A 39 -8.20 11.79 -10.41
N PRO A 40 -9.50 12.14 -10.50
CA PRO A 40 -10.53 11.14 -10.74
C PRO A 40 -10.31 10.40 -12.07
N PHE A 41 -9.94 11.11 -13.13
CA PHE A 41 -9.65 10.50 -14.43
C PHE A 41 -8.45 9.55 -14.37
N ALA A 42 -7.35 9.96 -13.70
CA ALA A 42 -6.18 9.13 -13.54
C ALA A 42 -6.50 7.86 -12.74
N ILE A 43 -7.20 7.98 -11.60
CA ILE A 43 -7.51 6.84 -10.72
C ILE A 43 -8.48 5.88 -11.40
N PHE A 44 -9.67 6.36 -11.79
CA PHE A 44 -10.71 5.48 -12.35
C PHE A 44 -10.36 5.03 -13.77
N GLY A 45 -9.76 5.90 -14.58
CA GLY A 45 -9.32 5.57 -15.94
C GLY A 45 -8.24 4.50 -15.94
N SER A 46 -7.19 4.65 -15.13
CA SER A 46 -6.14 3.61 -15.06
C SER A 46 -6.69 2.29 -14.54
N LEU A 47 -7.54 2.31 -13.49
CA LEU A 47 -8.14 1.09 -12.95
C LEU A 47 -9.01 0.39 -13.98
N PHE A 48 -9.89 1.13 -14.67
CA PHE A 48 -10.81 0.55 -15.66
C PHE A 48 -10.05 -0.06 -16.85
N ILE A 49 -9.05 0.66 -17.37
CA ILE A 49 -8.19 0.15 -18.45
C ILE A 49 -7.44 -1.10 -18.00
N CYS A 50 -6.83 -1.09 -16.82
CA CYS A 50 -6.11 -2.26 -16.30
C CYS A 50 -7.04 -3.46 -16.09
N ILE A 51 -8.26 -3.26 -15.58
CA ILE A 51 -9.23 -4.34 -15.40
C ILE A 51 -9.53 -4.98 -16.76
N ILE A 52 -9.91 -4.20 -17.76
CA ILE A 52 -10.23 -4.71 -19.09
C ILE A 52 -9.02 -5.45 -19.69
N LEU A 53 -7.85 -4.82 -19.68
CA LEU A 53 -6.65 -5.37 -20.29
C LEU A 53 -6.23 -6.68 -19.61
N TYR A 54 -6.17 -6.72 -18.28
CA TYR A 54 -5.78 -7.94 -17.56
C TYR A 54 -6.82 -9.05 -17.70
N THR A 55 -8.12 -8.72 -17.74
CA THR A 55 -9.17 -9.72 -18.00
C THR A 55 -9.04 -10.29 -19.41
N ILE A 56 -8.84 -9.46 -20.44
CA ILE A 56 -8.65 -9.93 -21.82
C ILE A 56 -7.42 -10.84 -21.90
N ILE A 57 -6.29 -10.43 -21.32
CA ILE A 57 -5.07 -11.24 -21.34
C ILE A 57 -5.29 -12.60 -20.66
N GLN A 58 -6.00 -12.65 -19.54
CA GLN A 58 -6.34 -13.91 -18.86
C GLN A 58 -7.24 -14.80 -19.72
N ILE A 59 -8.27 -14.23 -20.36
CA ILE A 59 -9.17 -14.97 -21.26
C ILE A 59 -8.40 -15.55 -22.45
N VAL A 60 -7.54 -14.74 -23.08
CA VAL A 60 -6.70 -15.18 -24.20
C VAL A 60 -5.72 -16.27 -23.77
N PHE A 61 -5.08 -16.14 -22.60
CA PHE A 61 -4.16 -17.14 -22.07
C PHE A 61 -4.86 -18.48 -21.83
N ILE A 62 -6.01 -18.46 -21.15
CA ILE A 62 -6.79 -19.67 -20.87
C ILE A 62 -7.35 -20.27 -22.17
N GLY A 63 -7.75 -19.43 -23.13
CA GLY A 63 -8.29 -19.89 -24.41
C GLY A 63 -7.24 -20.51 -25.34
N ALA A 64 -5.99 -20.04 -25.27
CA ALA A 64 -4.93 -20.50 -26.16
C ALA A 64 -4.08 -21.64 -25.58
N ILE A 65 -4.25 -22.03 -24.31
CA ILE A 65 -3.43 -23.09 -23.71
C ILE A 65 -3.91 -24.48 -24.17
N ASP A 66 -2.99 -25.29 -24.70
CA ASP A 66 -3.32 -26.67 -25.08
C ASP A 66 -3.56 -27.51 -23.81
N ALA A 67 -4.62 -28.33 -23.82
CA ALA A 67 -4.96 -29.28 -22.76
C ALA A 67 -3.77 -30.18 -22.37
N ASN A 68 -2.86 -30.47 -23.30
CA ASN A 68 -1.64 -31.23 -23.04
C ASN A 68 -0.76 -30.61 -21.95
N PHE A 69 -0.64 -29.28 -21.89
CA PHE A 69 0.16 -28.58 -20.88
C PHE A 69 -0.49 -28.60 -19.48
N ILE A 70 -1.79 -28.85 -19.40
CA ILE A 70 -2.55 -28.87 -18.12
C ILE A 70 -2.88 -30.31 -17.69
N LYS A 71 -2.45 -31.34 -18.42
CA LYS A 71 -2.70 -32.76 -18.06
C LYS A 71 -2.31 -33.09 -16.61
N ASN A 72 -1.22 -32.51 -16.12
CA ASN A 72 -0.73 -32.70 -14.75
C ASN A 72 -1.24 -31.64 -13.76
N GLY A 73 -2.27 -30.88 -14.15
CA GLY A 73 -2.88 -29.80 -13.37
C GLY A 73 -2.13 -28.46 -13.48
N TRP A 74 -2.85 -27.38 -13.18
CA TRP A 74 -2.36 -25.99 -13.23
C TRP A 74 -1.11 -25.72 -12.39
N ALA A 75 -0.90 -26.50 -11.32
CA ALA A 75 0.27 -26.35 -10.45
C ALA A 75 1.57 -26.79 -11.12
N ASN A 76 1.49 -27.67 -12.12
CA ASN A 76 2.65 -28.22 -12.85
C ASN A 76 2.83 -27.58 -14.23
N LEU A 77 2.13 -26.48 -14.50
CA LEU A 77 2.28 -25.73 -15.73
C LEU A 77 3.69 -25.13 -15.77
N SER A 78 4.54 -25.69 -16.61
CA SER A 78 5.92 -25.24 -16.80
C SER A 78 6.26 -25.23 -18.28
N PHE A 79 7.00 -24.21 -18.70
CA PHE A 79 7.52 -24.07 -20.05
C PHE A 79 9.04 -24.18 -19.97
N ALA A 80 9.62 -25.10 -20.73
CA ALA A 80 11.05 -25.40 -20.65
C ALA A 80 11.89 -24.19 -21.09
N GLY A 81 12.76 -23.69 -20.19
CA GLY A 81 13.72 -22.63 -20.50
C GLY A 81 13.17 -21.20 -20.46
N ASP A 82 11.96 -20.98 -19.94
CA ASP A 82 11.31 -19.66 -19.98
C ASP A 82 11.08 -19.01 -18.61
N THR A 83 11.33 -17.70 -18.57
CA THR A 83 11.19 -16.84 -17.37
C THR A 83 9.74 -16.44 -17.07
N GLY A 84 8.78 -16.85 -17.90
CA GLY A 84 7.36 -16.56 -17.68
C GLY A 84 6.41 -17.34 -18.59
N PRO A 85 5.17 -17.61 -18.13
CA PRO A 85 4.23 -18.50 -18.82
C PRO A 85 3.78 -17.99 -20.19
N PHE A 86 3.68 -16.67 -20.37
CA PHE A 86 3.33 -16.09 -21.67
C PHE A 86 4.42 -16.27 -22.72
N ALA A 87 5.68 -15.99 -22.35
CA ALA A 87 6.80 -16.14 -23.28
C ALA A 87 6.93 -17.60 -23.74
N GLY A 88 6.83 -18.55 -22.81
CA GLY A 88 6.89 -19.98 -23.13
C GLY A 88 5.72 -20.47 -23.97
N MET A 89 4.53 -19.96 -23.71
CA MET A 89 3.36 -20.24 -24.55
C MET A 89 3.55 -19.73 -25.98
N ILE A 90 3.96 -18.47 -26.17
CA ILE A 90 4.18 -17.87 -27.50
C ILE A 90 5.26 -18.63 -28.28
N LYS A 91 6.33 -19.09 -27.59
CA LYS A 91 7.36 -19.95 -28.19
C LYS A 91 6.81 -21.31 -28.60
N ALA A 92 5.95 -21.94 -27.79
CA ALA A 92 5.31 -23.20 -28.14
C ALA A 92 4.46 -23.10 -29.42
N PHE A 93 3.89 -21.92 -29.69
CA PHE A 93 3.20 -21.60 -30.94
C PHE A 93 4.12 -21.19 -32.11
N GLY A 94 5.44 -21.13 -31.90
CA GLY A 94 6.41 -20.75 -32.92
C GLY A 94 6.44 -19.25 -33.27
N ILE A 95 5.80 -18.38 -32.48
CA ILE A 95 5.66 -16.94 -32.77
C ILE A 95 6.85 -16.16 -32.17
N PHE A 96 8.07 -16.48 -32.60
CA PHE A 96 9.31 -15.96 -31.99
C PHE A 96 9.48 -14.43 -32.09
N TRP A 97 8.93 -13.79 -33.12
CA TRP A 97 9.01 -12.33 -33.26
C TRP A 97 8.27 -11.60 -32.13
N PHE A 98 7.15 -12.16 -31.68
CA PHE A 98 6.33 -11.58 -30.62
C PHE A 98 6.99 -11.74 -29.24
N VAL A 99 7.74 -12.83 -29.03
CA VAL A 99 8.57 -13.04 -27.82
C VAL A 99 9.60 -11.93 -27.66
N LYS A 100 10.25 -11.50 -28.76
CA LYS A 100 11.22 -10.40 -28.71
C LYS A 100 10.57 -9.09 -28.27
N ILE A 101 9.39 -8.79 -28.81
CA ILE A 101 8.61 -7.61 -28.40
C ILE A 101 8.24 -7.70 -26.92
N LEU A 102 7.80 -8.87 -26.45
CA LEU A 102 7.46 -9.09 -25.04
C LEU A 102 8.67 -8.83 -24.13
N TYR A 103 9.86 -9.29 -24.49
CA TYR A 103 11.06 -9.02 -23.69
C TYR A 103 11.49 -7.55 -23.72
N ILE A 104 11.33 -6.87 -24.87
CA ILE A 104 11.58 -5.42 -24.97
C ILE A 104 10.60 -4.66 -24.05
N ASP A 105 9.31 -4.99 -24.10
CA ASP A 105 8.30 -4.43 -23.21
C ASP A 105 8.62 -4.70 -21.73
N ALA A 106 9.00 -5.95 -21.40
CA ALA A 106 9.40 -6.34 -20.05
C ALA A 106 10.62 -5.57 -19.52
N ALA A 107 11.42 -4.94 -20.39
CA ALA A 107 12.51 -4.05 -20.00
C ALA A 107 12.05 -2.58 -19.92
N ILE A 108 11.30 -2.09 -20.91
CA ILE A 108 10.90 -0.68 -21.03
C ILE A 108 9.79 -0.31 -20.03
N SER A 109 8.79 -1.18 -19.86
CA SER A 109 7.61 -0.91 -19.03
C SER A 109 7.95 -0.72 -17.54
N PRO A 110 8.75 -1.61 -16.90
CA PRO A 110 9.20 -1.38 -15.52
C PRO A 110 10.09 -0.14 -15.38
N TYR A 111 10.89 0.18 -16.40
CA TYR A 111 11.72 1.40 -16.40
C TYR A 111 10.86 2.67 -16.31
N GLY A 112 9.78 2.76 -17.10
CA GLY A 112 8.83 3.87 -17.02
C GLY A 112 8.19 3.98 -15.64
N THR A 113 7.76 2.85 -15.07
CA THR A 113 7.16 2.81 -13.73
C THR A 113 8.18 3.21 -12.65
N ALA A 114 9.43 2.76 -12.78
CA ALA A 114 10.52 3.11 -11.87
C ALA A 114 10.82 4.61 -11.88
N LEU A 115 10.83 5.27 -13.05
CA LEU A 115 11.01 6.72 -13.14
C LEU A 115 9.90 7.50 -12.43
N VAL A 116 8.63 7.10 -12.64
CA VAL A 116 7.49 7.73 -12.00
C VAL A 116 7.55 7.53 -10.48
N GLN A 117 7.85 6.33 -10.02
CA GLN A 117 7.93 6.02 -8.59
C GLN A 117 9.15 6.66 -7.92
N ALA A 118 10.30 6.74 -8.59
CA ALA A 118 11.46 7.45 -8.08
C ALA A 118 11.14 8.93 -7.84
N THR A 119 10.38 9.55 -8.76
CA THR A 119 9.93 10.94 -8.62
C THR A 119 8.97 11.10 -7.44
N ALA A 120 7.93 10.27 -7.37
CA ALA A 120 6.90 10.34 -6.34
C ALA A 120 7.48 10.12 -4.92
N THR A 121 8.27 9.06 -4.73
CA THR A 121 8.91 8.75 -3.44
C THR A 121 9.90 9.84 -3.01
N THR A 122 10.64 10.44 -3.95
CA THR A 122 11.57 11.54 -3.67
C THR A 122 10.83 12.78 -3.16
N ARG A 123 9.69 13.12 -3.76
CA ARG A 123 8.81 14.20 -3.29
C ARG A 123 8.17 13.90 -1.94
N LEU A 124 7.84 12.63 -1.69
CA LEU A 124 7.26 12.18 -0.43
C LEU A 124 8.26 12.30 0.73
N THR A 125 9.51 11.86 0.53
CA THR A 125 10.61 12.05 1.49
C THR A 125 10.89 13.55 1.75
N TYR A 126 10.86 14.38 0.71
CA TYR A 126 10.96 15.84 0.84
C TYR A 126 9.81 16.45 1.67
N ALA A 127 8.57 16.01 1.44
CA ALA A 127 7.40 16.46 2.21
C ALA A 127 7.46 16.01 3.68
N MET A 128 7.95 14.79 3.95
CA MET A 128 8.21 14.32 5.32
C MET A 128 9.22 15.21 6.05
N ALA A 129 10.27 15.65 5.36
CA ALA A 129 11.25 16.58 5.92
C ALA A 129 10.67 17.98 6.17
N GLN A 130 9.81 18.49 5.27
CA GLN A 130 9.06 19.75 5.51
C GLN A 130 8.16 19.66 6.74
N ASN A 131 7.55 18.52 6.96
CA ASN A 131 6.73 18.24 8.14
C ASN A 131 7.57 17.95 9.39
N ASN A 132 8.91 18.08 9.34
CA ASN A 132 9.89 17.81 10.40
C ASN A 132 9.99 16.35 10.86
N TYR A 133 9.44 15.39 10.11
CA TYR A 133 9.57 13.96 10.41
C TYR A 133 10.94 13.38 10.02
N LEU A 134 11.60 14.03 9.06
CA LEU A 134 12.95 13.71 8.61
C LEU A 134 13.86 14.93 8.75
N PRO A 135 15.19 14.76 8.83
CA PRO A 135 16.15 15.85 8.87
C PRO A 135 15.97 16.86 7.73
N THR A 136 16.14 18.15 8.04
CA THR A 136 15.99 19.27 7.09
C THR A 136 16.96 19.19 5.90
N PHE A 137 18.03 18.39 6.00
CA PHE A 137 18.94 18.08 4.90
C PHE A 137 18.21 17.58 3.64
N PHE A 138 17.11 16.83 3.81
CA PHE A 138 16.29 16.31 2.72
C PHE A 138 15.43 17.39 2.04
N MET A 139 15.29 18.57 2.65
CA MET A 139 14.58 19.71 2.07
C MET A 139 15.40 20.49 1.03
N LYS A 140 16.72 20.22 0.89
CA LYS A 140 17.56 20.98 -0.03
C LYS A 140 17.24 20.60 -1.48
N LEU A 141 16.75 21.58 -2.24
CA LEU A 141 16.48 21.45 -3.67
C LEU A 141 17.71 21.87 -4.50
N ASN A 142 17.88 21.26 -5.67
CA ASN A 142 18.85 21.70 -6.68
C ASN A 142 18.22 22.77 -7.63
N LYS A 143 18.99 23.28 -8.59
CA LYS A 143 18.58 24.24 -9.63
C LYS A 143 17.32 23.85 -10.42
N HIS A 144 17.01 22.56 -10.51
CA HIS A 144 15.81 22.02 -11.17
C HIS A 144 14.66 21.67 -10.21
N HIS A 145 14.68 22.20 -8.98
CA HIS A 145 13.69 21.93 -7.94
C HIS A 145 13.56 20.44 -7.53
N THR A 146 14.61 19.65 -7.74
CA THR A 146 14.68 18.23 -7.36
C THR A 146 15.43 18.04 -6.03
N PRO A 147 14.87 17.31 -5.04
CA PRO A 147 15.56 17.00 -3.79
C PRO A 147 16.50 15.79 -3.96
N ILE A 148 17.69 16.02 -4.53
CA ILE A 148 18.68 14.96 -4.87
C ILE A 148 19.07 14.12 -3.64
N LYS A 149 19.18 14.73 -2.47
CA LYS A 149 19.53 14.02 -1.23
C LYS A 149 18.47 13.01 -0.82
N ALA A 150 17.19 13.36 -1.00
CA ALA A 150 16.08 12.44 -0.77
C ALA A 150 16.08 11.30 -1.80
N MET A 151 16.41 11.61 -3.06
CA MET A 151 16.54 10.62 -4.12
C MET A 151 17.66 9.60 -3.82
N LEU A 152 18.86 10.05 -3.44
CA LEU A 152 19.98 9.17 -3.09
C LEU A 152 19.65 8.29 -1.88
N PHE A 153 18.97 8.85 -0.88
CA PHE A 153 18.51 8.09 0.28
C PHE A 153 17.49 7.01 -0.10
N ASN A 154 16.53 7.34 -0.96
CA ASN A 154 15.56 6.37 -1.46
C ASN A 154 16.24 5.25 -2.27
N ILE A 155 17.27 5.56 -3.05
CA ILE A 155 18.09 4.55 -3.77
C ILE A 155 18.79 3.63 -2.77
N LEU A 156 19.45 4.18 -1.75
CA LEU A 156 20.14 3.40 -0.72
C LEU A 156 19.17 2.45 -0.01
N ILE A 157 17.99 2.94 0.39
CA ILE A 157 16.93 2.11 0.96
C ILE A 157 16.51 1.03 -0.03
N GLY A 158 16.28 1.38 -1.30
CA GLY A 158 15.90 0.42 -2.34
C GLY A 158 16.90 -0.72 -2.48
N ILE A 159 18.20 -0.43 -2.49
CA ILE A 159 19.27 -1.43 -2.55
C ILE A 159 19.21 -2.34 -1.31
N ILE A 160 19.12 -1.76 -0.11
CA ILE A 160 19.03 -2.52 1.15
C ILE A 160 17.81 -3.45 1.15
N PHE A 161 16.69 -3.01 0.60
CA PHE A 161 15.46 -3.81 0.52
C PHE A 161 15.50 -4.92 -0.52
N ILE A 162 16.35 -4.84 -1.56
CA ILE A 162 16.47 -5.89 -2.57
C ILE A 162 17.34 -7.05 -2.06
N LEU A 163 18.43 -6.76 -1.32
CA LEU A 163 19.43 -7.74 -0.88
C LEU A 163 18.90 -8.97 -0.11
N PRO A 164 17.92 -8.88 0.80
CA PRO A 164 17.53 -10.01 1.66
C PRO A 164 16.53 -10.99 1.01
N PHE A 165 15.99 -10.69 -0.18
CA PHE A 165 14.94 -11.52 -0.78
C PHE A 165 15.50 -12.52 -1.80
N PRO A 166 15.24 -13.83 -1.62
CA PRO A 166 15.78 -14.86 -2.51
C PRO A 166 15.01 -14.98 -3.84
N SER A 167 13.85 -14.32 -3.98
CA SER A 167 13.11 -14.27 -5.24
C SER A 167 12.27 -13.00 -5.37
N TRP A 168 12.02 -12.59 -6.62
CA TRP A 168 11.17 -11.45 -6.94
C TRP A 168 9.76 -11.57 -6.34
N GLN A 169 9.14 -12.76 -6.41
CA GLN A 169 7.78 -12.97 -5.90
C GLN A 169 7.71 -12.77 -4.38
N LYS A 170 8.72 -13.25 -3.63
CA LYS A 170 8.79 -13.05 -2.18
C LYS A 170 8.99 -11.58 -1.82
N MET A 171 9.76 -10.84 -2.63
CA MET A 171 9.94 -9.40 -2.47
C MET A 171 8.63 -8.64 -2.75
N VAL A 172 7.97 -8.90 -3.89
CA VAL A 172 6.71 -8.24 -4.26
C VAL A 172 5.61 -8.53 -3.24
N GLY A 173 5.45 -9.78 -2.79
CA GLY A 173 4.47 -10.13 -1.77
C GLY A 173 4.66 -9.32 -0.48
N PHE A 174 5.91 -9.17 -0.03
CA PHE A 174 6.23 -8.33 1.12
C PHE A 174 5.99 -6.84 0.86
N LEU A 175 6.40 -6.31 -0.30
CA LEU A 175 6.20 -4.90 -0.68
C LEU A 175 4.71 -4.54 -0.75
N VAL A 176 3.89 -5.40 -1.35
CA VAL A 176 2.43 -5.22 -1.41
C VAL A 176 1.86 -5.20 -0.01
N SER A 177 2.26 -6.10 0.88
CA SER A 177 1.80 -6.08 2.27
C SER A 177 2.14 -4.76 2.94
N CYS A 178 3.40 -4.31 2.90
CA CYS A 178 3.79 -3.00 3.46
C CYS A 178 2.94 -1.84 2.92
N LEU A 179 2.67 -1.86 1.61
CA LEU A 179 1.91 -0.83 0.94
C LEU A 179 0.43 -0.85 1.33
N VAL A 180 -0.20 -2.03 1.39
CA VAL A 180 -1.59 -2.18 1.86
C VAL A 180 -1.72 -1.77 3.32
N PHE A 181 -0.72 -2.09 4.16
CA PHE A 181 -0.64 -1.56 5.53
C PHE A 181 -0.60 -0.02 5.56
N GLY A 182 0.08 0.61 4.61
CA GLY A 182 0.02 2.06 4.43
C GLY A 182 -1.39 2.57 4.09
N TYR A 183 -2.14 1.82 3.28
CA TYR A 183 -3.52 2.18 2.89
C TYR A 183 -4.53 2.09 4.03
N VAL A 184 -4.29 1.28 5.05
CA VAL A 184 -5.10 1.22 6.29
C VAL A 184 -5.22 2.60 6.95
N VAL A 185 -4.18 3.43 6.83
CA VAL A 185 -4.13 4.78 7.41
C VAL A 185 -5.00 5.78 6.63
N ALA A 186 -5.23 5.56 5.34
CA ALA A 186 -5.97 6.48 4.48
C ALA A 186 -7.46 6.68 4.89
N PRO A 187 -8.30 5.63 5.06
CA PRO A 187 -9.69 5.81 5.46
C PRO A 187 -9.81 6.41 6.87
N LEU A 188 -8.88 6.07 7.77
CA LEU A 188 -8.81 6.66 9.12
C LEU A 188 -8.42 8.13 9.09
N SER A 189 -7.50 8.53 8.19
CA SER A 189 -7.11 9.92 8.01
C SER A 189 -8.25 10.75 7.43
N LEU A 190 -8.97 10.24 6.43
CA LEU A 190 -10.15 10.91 5.88
C LEU A 190 -11.24 11.08 6.94
N MET A 191 -11.48 10.04 7.74
CA MET A 191 -12.39 10.11 8.89
C MET A 191 -11.94 11.18 9.90
N ALA A 192 -10.65 11.24 10.20
CA ALA A 192 -10.09 12.23 11.11
C ALA A 192 -10.27 13.66 10.61
N MET A 193 -9.95 13.91 9.34
CA MET A 193 -10.11 15.22 8.71
C MET A 193 -11.56 15.72 8.75
N ARG A 194 -12.52 14.81 8.56
CA ARG A 194 -13.96 15.12 8.65
C ARG A 194 -14.40 15.44 10.08
N THR A 195 -13.94 14.64 11.04
CA THR A 195 -14.24 14.86 12.47
C THR A 195 -13.65 16.17 12.99
N ILE A 196 -12.54 16.63 12.40
CA ILE A 196 -11.81 17.87 12.78
C ILE A 196 -12.37 19.12 12.06
N HIS A 197 -13.53 19.05 11.40
CA HIS A 197 -14.16 20.19 10.70
C HIS A 197 -13.25 20.85 9.63
N PHE A 198 -12.46 20.05 8.89
CA PHE A 198 -11.77 20.56 7.71
C PHE A 198 -12.78 20.78 6.57
N HIS A 199 -13.31 22.01 6.51
CA HIS A 199 -14.14 22.64 5.44
C HIS A 199 -15.66 22.45 5.50
N LYS A 200 -16.30 23.33 6.28
CA LYS A 200 -17.74 23.64 6.28
C LYS A 200 -18.30 24.18 4.93
N ASN A 201 -17.45 24.36 3.90
CA ASN A 201 -17.78 25.11 2.68
C ASN A 201 -17.58 24.37 1.35
N GLN A 202 -17.24 23.08 1.33
CA GLN A 202 -17.29 22.31 0.07
C GLN A 202 -18.59 21.52 0.03
N LYS A 203 -19.36 21.66 -1.07
CA LYS A 203 -20.59 20.90 -1.31
C LYS A 203 -20.30 19.41 -1.19
N GLU A 204 -20.58 18.85 -0.02
CA GLU A 204 -20.24 17.47 0.32
C GLU A 204 -21.24 16.55 -0.37
N ILE A 205 -20.79 15.86 -1.41
CA ILE A 205 -21.69 15.05 -2.24
C ILE A 205 -22.27 13.85 -1.45
N PHE A 206 -21.65 13.34 -0.37
CA PHE A 206 -22.26 12.25 0.43
C PHE A 206 -21.77 12.17 1.90
N SER A 207 -22.42 12.86 2.84
CA SER A 207 -21.99 12.87 4.27
C SER A 207 -22.01 11.48 4.94
N ILE A 208 -23.14 10.76 4.92
CA ILE A 208 -23.28 9.45 5.60
C ILE A 208 -22.61 8.29 4.85
N ARG A 209 -22.52 8.35 3.51
CA ARG A 209 -21.97 7.26 2.69
C ARG A 209 -20.46 7.12 2.87
N ILE A 210 -19.75 8.21 3.14
CA ILE A 210 -18.28 8.20 3.23
C ILE A 210 -17.78 7.50 4.50
N GLU A 211 -18.46 7.63 5.64
CA GLU A 211 -18.06 6.88 6.85
C GLU A 211 -18.14 5.37 6.61
N PHE A 212 -19.24 4.92 6.01
CA PHE A 212 -19.43 3.53 5.63
C PHE A 212 -18.40 3.07 4.59
N MET A 213 -18.09 3.91 3.58
CA MET A 213 -17.03 3.64 2.62
C MET A 213 -15.64 3.55 3.27
N CYS A 214 -15.34 4.39 4.27
CA CYS A 214 -14.10 4.31 5.03
C CYS A 214 -14.00 3.00 5.80
N LEU A 215 -15.09 2.56 6.45
CA LEU A 215 -15.13 1.30 7.18
C LEU A 215 -14.95 0.10 6.23
N ILE A 216 -15.66 0.08 5.10
CA ILE A 216 -15.51 -0.96 4.07
C ILE A 216 -14.08 -0.97 3.54
N SER A 217 -13.51 0.19 3.21
CA SER A 217 -12.14 0.28 2.71
C SER A 217 -11.13 -0.24 3.73
N PHE A 218 -11.31 0.12 5.00
CA PHE A 218 -10.48 -0.36 6.11
C PHE A 218 -10.57 -1.87 6.28
N TYR A 219 -11.79 -2.43 6.22
CA TYR A 219 -12.04 -3.86 6.28
C TYR A 219 -11.38 -4.61 5.11
N ILE A 220 -11.54 -4.13 3.87
CA ILE A 220 -10.91 -4.74 2.69
C ILE A 220 -9.39 -4.69 2.81
N CYS A 221 -8.80 -3.58 3.25
CA CYS A 221 -7.35 -3.51 3.48
C CYS A 221 -6.89 -4.56 4.50
N ASN A 222 -7.65 -4.76 5.59
CA ASN A 222 -7.33 -5.77 6.60
C ASN A 222 -7.46 -7.20 6.07
N LEU A 223 -8.45 -7.49 5.22
CA LEU A 223 -8.56 -8.79 4.54
C LEU A 223 -7.36 -9.04 3.62
N LEU A 224 -6.99 -8.05 2.82
CA LEU A 224 -5.84 -8.16 1.92
C LEU A 224 -4.53 -8.40 2.67
N ILE A 225 -4.34 -7.71 3.80
CA ILE A 225 -3.22 -7.97 4.70
C ILE A 225 -3.29 -9.40 5.22
N TYR A 226 -4.43 -9.81 5.76
CA TYR A 226 -4.60 -11.14 6.35
C TYR A 226 -4.32 -12.28 5.37
N TRP A 227 -4.79 -12.17 4.12
CA TRP A 227 -4.56 -13.18 3.08
C TRP A 227 -3.10 -13.33 2.65
N THR A 228 -2.22 -12.37 3.01
CA THR A 228 -0.77 -12.52 2.81
C THR A 228 -0.17 -13.59 3.74
N GLY A 229 -0.83 -13.87 4.86
CA GLY A 229 -0.46 -14.91 5.81
C GLY A 229 0.65 -14.53 6.79
N TRP A 230 0.86 -15.42 7.77
CA TRP A 230 1.72 -15.16 8.92
C TRP A 230 3.19 -14.92 8.55
N SER A 231 3.71 -15.68 7.59
CA SER A 231 5.11 -15.61 7.15
C SER A 231 5.51 -14.22 6.64
N ILE A 232 4.57 -13.49 6.04
CA ILE A 232 4.77 -12.12 5.56
C ILE A 232 4.45 -11.13 6.67
N ILE A 233 3.33 -11.28 7.37
CA ILE A 233 2.91 -10.35 8.44
C ILE A 233 3.96 -10.24 9.54
N LYS A 234 4.60 -11.35 9.97
CA LYS A 234 5.67 -11.30 10.97
C LYS A 234 6.84 -10.40 10.54
N LYS A 235 7.20 -10.41 9.25
CA LYS A 235 8.26 -9.56 8.68
C LYS A 235 7.83 -8.11 8.56
N VAL A 236 6.57 -7.88 8.17
CA VAL A 236 6.01 -6.53 8.06
C VAL A 236 5.92 -5.87 9.43
N THR A 237 5.42 -6.59 10.44
CA THR A 237 5.37 -6.13 11.83
C THR A 237 6.76 -5.76 12.35
N LEU A 238 7.77 -6.60 12.10
CA LEU A 238 9.16 -6.27 12.46
C LEU A 238 9.66 -5.01 11.76
N THR A 239 9.34 -4.84 10.47
CA THR A 239 9.73 -3.66 9.68
C THR A 239 9.08 -2.39 10.23
N PHE A 240 7.81 -2.44 10.62
CA PHE A 240 7.15 -1.32 11.30
C PHE A 240 7.78 -1.02 12.66
N ALA A 241 8.12 -2.04 13.45
CA ALA A 241 8.81 -1.87 14.73
C ALA A 241 10.17 -1.16 14.54
N ILE A 242 10.96 -1.57 13.54
CA ILE A 242 12.20 -0.90 13.17
C ILE A 242 11.92 0.55 12.73
N GLY A 243 10.89 0.78 11.92
CA GLY A 243 10.49 2.13 11.48
C GLY A 243 10.14 3.05 12.66
N TYR A 244 9.37 2.56 13.63
CA TYR A 244 9.06 3.30 14.87
C TYR A 244 10.32 3.57 15.69
N LEU A 245 11.25 2.61 15.78
CA LEU A 245 12.52 2.77 16.46
C LEU A 245 13.37 3.86 15.78
N VAL A 246 13.46 3.83 14.45
CA VAL A 246 14.17 4.87 13.66
C VAL A 246 13.54 6.24 13.90
N LEU A 247 12.21 6.37 13.88
CA LEU A 247 11.53 7.63 14.19
C LEU A 247 11.82 8.12 15.62
N PHE A 248 11.86 7.20 16.58
CA PHE A 248 12.22 7.51 17.96
C PHE A 248 13.67 7.98 18.09
N LEU A 249 14.63 7.31 17.43
CA LEU A 249 16.03 7.75 17.39
C LEU A 249 16.18 9.13 16.72
N LEU A 250 15.49 9.36 15.60
CA LEU A 250 15.47 10.67 14.94
C LEU A 250 14.90 11.77 15.84
N TYR A 251 13.96 11.46 16.72
CA TYR A 251 13.42 12.40 17.70
C TYR A 251 14.42 12.76 18.81
N LEU A 252 15.33 11.84 19.16
CA LEU A 252 16.41 12.08 20.12
C LEU A 252 17.48 13.02 19.57
N ILE A 253 17.71 13.01 18.25
CA ILE A 253 18.69 13.89 17.61
C ILE A 253 18.30 15.37 17.88
N PRO A 254 19.22 16.19 18.41
CA PRO A 254 19.00 17.62 18.60
C PRO A 254 18.67 18.29 17.26
N SER A 255 17.45 18.79 17.12
CA SER A 255 17.03 19.56 15.95
C SER A 255 17.01 21.05 16.30
N THR A 256 17.54 21.88 15.41
CA THR A 256 17.59 23.34 15.54
C THR A 256 16.22 24.01 15.36
N LYS A 257 15.18 23.26 14.96
CA LYS A 257 13.79 23.75 14.84
C LYS A 257 12.87 23.07 15.86
N LYS A 258 11.74 23.73 16.14
CA LYS A 258 10.66 23.31 17.06
C LYS A 258 10.37 21.81 16.88
N LYS A 259 10.76 20.98 17.86
CA LYS A 259 10.52 19.53 17.82
C LYS A 259 9.03 19.25 17.68
N ILE A 260 8.65 18.35 16.77
CA ILE A 260 7.28 17.82 16.74
C ILE A 260 7.04 17.16 18.09
N LYS A 261 6.01 17.59 18.83
CA LYS A 261 5.55 16.81 19.96
C LYS A 261 4.98 15.51 19.41
N LEU A 262 5.69 14.41 19.62
CA LEU A 262 5.14 13.08 19.38
C LEU A 262 3.96 12.92 20.33
N ASP A 263 2.74 13.11 19.81
CA ASP A 263 1.50 12.86 20.53
C ASP A 263 1.30 11.33 20.69
N LEU A 264 2.24 10.64 21.35
CA LEU A 264 2.25 9.18 21.52
C LEU A 264 0.96 8.70 22.22
N ASP A 265 0.46 9.50 23.16
CA ASP A 265 -0.81 9.28 23.86
C ASP A 265 -2.01 9.16 22.91
N LYS A 266 -1.89 9.71 21.70
CA LYS A 266 -2.95 9.71 20.66
C LYS A 266 -2.72 8.67 19.57
N GLY A 267 -1.56 8.01 19.56
CA GLY A 267 -1.14 7.03 18.57
C GLY A 267 -1.18 5.58 19.04
N TRP A 268 -1.47 5.30 20.31
CA TRP A 268 -1.36 3.96 20.90
C TRP A 268 -2.28 2.90 20.25
N TRP A 269 -3.39 3.32 19.64
CA TRP A 269 -4.28 2.42 18.91
C TRP A 269 -3.58 1.72 17.74
N VAL A 270 -2.53 2.32 17.16
CA VAL A 270 -1.76 1.69 16.08
C VAL A 270 -1.01 0.47 16.60
N ILE A 271 -0.49 0.52 17.83
CA ILE A 271 0.18 -0.62 18.48
C ILE A 271 -0.82 -1.75 18.69
N ILE A 272 -2.02 -1.44 19.20
CA ILE A 272 -3.12 -2.40 19.38
C ILE A 272 -3.50 -3.02 18.03
N TYR A 273 -3.58 -2.22 16.97
CA TYR A 273 -3.87 -2.69 15.62
C TYR A 273 -2.78 -3.65 15.10
N ILE A 274 -1.50 -3.28 15.19
CA ILE A 274 -0.37 -4.10 14.72
C ILE A 274 -0.30 -5.42 15.48
N ILE A 275 -0.47 -5.40 16.80
CA ILE A 275 -0.49 -6.61 17.62
C ILE A 275 -1.72 -7.47 17.27
N GLY A 276 -2.90 -6.86 17.17
CA GLY A 276 -4.15 -7.56 16.88
C GLY A 276 -4.13 -8.26 15.51
N ILE A 277 -3.69 -7.57 14.46
CA ILE A 277 -3.60 -8.17 13.12
C ILE A 277 -2.51 -9.26 13.08
N SER A 278 -1.43 -9.11 13.85
CA SER A 278 -0.39 -10.14 13.98
C SER A 278 -0.92 -11.39 14.67
N ILE A 279 -1.68 -11.25 15.77
CA ILE A 279 -2.31 -12.39 16.47
C ILE A 279 -3.31 -13.08 15.56
N LEU A 280 -4.19 -12.33 14.90
CA LEU A 280 -5.16 -12.90 13.96
C LEU A 280 -4.47 -13.66 12.82
N SER A 281 -3.37 -13.10 12.30
CA SER A 281 -2.57 -13.74 11.26
C SER A 281 -1.87 -15.01 11.77
N TYR A 282 -1.35 -15.01 12.99
CA TYR A 282 -0.75 -16.19 13.60
C TYR A 282 -1.78 -17.32 13.80
N LEU A 283 -3.01 -16.98 14.18
CA LEU A 283 -4.13 -17.91 14.30
C LEU A 283 -4.74 -18.31 12.95
N SER A 284 -4.31 -17.69 11.86
CA SER A 284 -4.91 -17.87 10.55
C SER A 284 -4.61 -19.24 9.94
N SER A 285 -5.40 -19.58 8.93
CA SER A 285 -5.13 -20.70 8.05
C SER A 285 -4.17 -20.35 6.89
N PHE A 286 -3.65 -19.11 6.82
CA PHE A 286 -2.85 -18.59 5.71
C PHE A 286 -1.36 -18.45 6.07
N GLY A 287 -0.47 -18.84 5.15
CA GLY A 287 0.97 -18.55 5.19
C GLY A 287 1.69 -18.94 6.48
N GLU A 288 1.55 -20.19 6.94
CA GLU A 288 2.17 -20.77 8.15
C GLU A 288 1.49 -20.43 9.50
N GLY A 289 0.23 -19.96 9.51
CA GLY A 289 -0.52 -19.84 10.76
C GLY A 289 -0.94 -21.20 11.36
N ILE A 290 -1.38 -21.21 12.62
CA ILE A 290 -1.73 -22.44 13.39
C ILE A 290 -3.07 -23.08 12.92
N ASP A 291 -3.73 -22.53 11.90
CA ASP A 291 -4.99 -23.06 11.34
C ASP A 291 -6.13 -23.18 12.36
N LYS A 292 -6.13 -22.32 13.39
CA LYS A 292 -7.22 -22.27 14.39
C LYS A 292 -8.46 -21.56 13.84
N ILE A 293 -8.26 -20.49 13.06
CA ILE A 293 -9.34 -19.78 12.38
C ILE A 293 -9.51 -20.42 11.00
N LYS A 294 -10.54 -21.26 10.87
CA LYS A 294 -10.90 -21.90 9.60
C LYS A 294 -11.34 -20.87 8.57
N PHE A 295 -11.03 -21.15 7.31
CA PHE A 295 -11.46 -20.35 6.17
C PHE A 295 -12.99 -20.17 6.18
N GLY A 296 -13.46 -18.93 5.99
CA GLY A 296 -14.87 -18.51 6.13
C GLY A 296 -15.11 -17.74 7.43
N PHE A 297 -14.64 -18.25 8.57
CA PHE A 297 -14.76 -17.56 9.87
C PHE A 297 -13.77 -16.39 10.02
N ASP A 298 -12.68 -16.42 9.25
CA ASP A 298 -11.71 -15.34 9.11
C ASP A 298 -12.36 -14.02 8.67
N PHE A 299 -13.30 -14.06 7.72
CA PHE A 299 -14.03 -12.86 7.27
C PHE A 299 -14.75 -12.15 8.42
N ILE A 300 -15.40 -12.93 9.30
CA ILE A 300 -16.14 -12.42 10.46
C ILE A 300 -15.16 -11.91 11.52
N ALA A 301 -14.12 -12.69 11.84
CA ALA A 301 -13.11 -12.29 12.82
C ALA A 301 -12.44 -10.96 12.43
N ILE A 302 -12.08 -10.80 11.15
CA ILE A 302 -11.48 -9.57 10.63
C ILE A 302 -12.50 -8.43 10.57
N ALA A 303 -13.78 -8.71 10.31
CA ALA A 303 -14.82 -7.69 10.32
C ALA A 303 -15.00 -7.11 11.73
N ILE A 304 -15.12 -7.98 12.74
CA ILE A 304 -15.23 -7.58 14.16
C ILE A 304 -13.99 -6.79 14.57
N PHE A 305 -12.80 -7.28 14.25
CA PHE A 305 -11.54 -6.58 14.54
C PHE A 305 -11.46 -5.21 13.86
N SER A 306 -11.86 -5.14 12.59
CA SER A 306 -11.84 -3.90 11.79
C SER A 306 -12.78 -2.86 12.37
N ILE A 307 -14.01 -3.27 12.71
CA ILE A 307 -15.00 -2.41 13.37
C ILE A 307 -14.45 -1.90 14.71
N PHE A 308 -13.94 -2.80 15.55
CA PHE A 308 -13.39 -2.45 16.87
C PHE A 308 -12.28 -1.39 16.75
N ILE A 309 -11.27 -1.62 15.89
CA ILE A 309 -10.16 -0.68 15.72
C ILE A 309 -10.64 0.64 15.09
N PHE A 310 -11.54 0.58 14.11
CA PHE A 310 -12.05 1.78 13.45
C PHE A 310 -12.77 2.70 14.44
N TYR A 311 -13.64 2.15 15.29
CA TYR A 311 -14.32 2.93 16.34
C TYR A 311 -13.37 3.38 17.46
N LEU A 312 -12.40 2.55 17.85
CA LEU A 312 -11.36 2.94 18.82
C LEU A 312 -10.57 4.15 18.31
N ALA A 313 -10.11 4.11 17.05
CA ALA A 313 -9.41 5.22 16.41
C ALA A 313 -10.30 6.47 16.36
N LYS A 314 -11.58 6.32 15.96
CA LYS A 314 -12.56 7.42 15.92
C LYS A 314 -12.72 8.11 17.27
N ILE A 315 -12.86 7.34 18.36
CA ILE A 315 -13.01 7.88 19.73
C ILE A 315 -11.78 8.69 20.13
N ILE A 316 -10.58 8.17 19.86
CA ILE A 316 -9.31 8.84 20.20
C ILE A 316 -9.14 10.13 19.39
N ILE A 317 -9.46 10.10 18.10
CA ILE A 317 -9.41 11.28 17.22
C ILE A 317 -10.42 12.34 17.68
N ALA A 318 -11.66 11.96 17.99
CA ALA A 318 -12.69 12.90 18.47
C ALA A 318 -12.29 13.59 19.79
N LYS A 319 -11.65 12.86 20.71
CA LYS A 319 -11.09 13.44 21.95
C LYS A 319 -10.00 14.48 21.64
N ARG A 320 -9.16 14.24 20.63
CA ARG A 320 -8.14 15.19 20.17
C ARG A 320 -8.76 16.49 19.65
N THR A 321 -9.80 16.41 18.82
CA THR A 321 -10.48 17.59 18.27
C THR A 321 -10.99 18.50 19.38
N LYS A 322 -11.71 17.94 20.36
CA LYS A 322 -12.24 18.69 21.51
C LYS A 322 -11.14 19.36 22.34
N SER A 323 -9.98 18.70 22.49
CA SER A 323 -8.82 19.27 23.20
C SER A 323 -8.20 20.45 22.43
N ILE A 324 -8.10 20.36 21.10
CA ILE A 324 -7.58 21.43 20.25
C ILE A 324 -8.54 22.62 20.22
N GLU A 325 -9.85 22.38 20.05
CA GLU A 325 -10.87 23.42 20.09
C GLU A 325 -10.89 24.14 21.45
N LYS A 326 -10.77 23.41 22.57
CA LYS A 326 -10.71 23.98 23.92
C LYS A 326 -9.44 24.83 24.16
N LYS A 327 -8.33 24.53 23.47
CA LYS A 327 -7.12 25.38 23.49
C LYS A 327 -7.31 26.64 22.66
N LEU A 328 -7.84 26.50 21.44
CA LEU A 328 -8.11 27.62 20.54
C LEU A 328 -9.17 28.60 21.10
N SER A 329 -10.18 28.11 21.83
CA SER A 329 -11.15 28.96 22.51
C SER A 329 -10.57 29.69 23.72
N LYS A 330 -9.66 29.05 24.47
CA LYS A 330 -8.91 29.71 25.55
C LYS A 330 -7.99 30.81 25.04
N ASP A 331 -7.26 30.57 23.95
CA ASP A 331 -6.37 31.59 23.35
C ASP A 331 -7.15 32.78 22.76
N LYS A 332 -8.40 32.57 22.31
CA LYS A 332 -9.29 33.66 21.87
C LYS A 332 -9.82 34.53 23.02
N ASN A 333 -9.91 34.00 24.23
CA ASN A 333 -10.35 34.75 25.41
C ASN A 333 -9.21 35.50 26.11
N ILE A 334 -7.98 35.42 25.58
CA ILE A 334 -6.77 36.08 26.12
C ILE A 334 -6.35 37.28 25.24
N LYS A 335 -7.13 37.62 24.20
CA LYS A 335 -6.99 38.86 23.42
C LYS A 335 -8.16 39.80 23.67
#